data_AF-A0A239N9B4-F1
#
_entry.id   AF-A0A239N9B4-F1
#
_cell.length_a   1.000
_cell.length_b   1.000
_cell.length_c   1.000
_cell.angle_alpha   90.00
_cell.angle_beta   90.00
_cell.angle_gamma   90.00
#
_symmetry.space_group_name_H-M   'P 1'
#
loop_
_entity.id
_entity.type
_entity.pdbx_description
1 polymer ?
#
loop_
_entity_poly.entity_id
_entity_poly.type
_entity_poly.pdbx_seq_one_letter_code
_entity_poly.pdbx_strand_id
1 'polypeptide(L)'
;MWTLSLRGGARVAVVASQWCDAFGVVTRGRVQLELRDGEPGPVLGRDAGFWLRGTGVRALRNPGRRTARVRIIAPEARTVTCRSPNGGGTT
;
A
#
# COMPACT_ATOMS: atom_id res chain seq x y z
N MET A 1 -1.00 13.06 -6.10
CA MET A 1 -0.68 11.85 -6.90
C MET A 1 0.84 11.77 -7.12
N TRP A 2 1.47 10.61 -6.90
CA TRP A 2 2.92 10.43 -7.12
C TRP A 2 3.25 9.01 -7.60
N THR A 3 4.50 8.78 -8.02
CA THR A 3 4.96 7.47 -8.49
C THR A 3 6.00 6.91 -7.53
N LEU A 4 5.72 5.76 -6.94
CA LEU A 4 6.67 4.99 -6.15
C LEU A 4 7.49 4.09 -7.07
N SER A 5 8.83 4.18 -6.96
CA SER A 5 9.75 3.27 -7.65
C SER A 5 10.39 2.33 -6.63
N LEU A 6 10.13 1.03 -6.74
CA LEU A 6 10.76 0.01 -5.92
C LEU A 6 11.86 -0.70 -6.71
N ARG A 7 13.11 -0.57 -6.27
CA ARG A 7 14.23 -1.36 -6.82
C ARG A 7 14.02 -2.86 -6.54
N GLY A 8 14.75 -3.72 -7.24
CA GLY A 8 14.63 -5.16 -7.01
C GLY A 8 14.94 -5.54 -5.57
N GLY A 9 14.08 -6.34 -4.93
CA GLY A 9 14.19 -6.70 -3.51
C GLY A 9 13.83 -5.59 -2.52
N ALA A 10 13.58 -4.35 -2.97
CA ALA A 10 13.26 -3.23 -2.08
C ALA A 10 11.89 -3.41 -1.42
N ARG A 11 11.77 -2.86 -0.21
CA ARG A 11 10.56 -2.86 0.61
C ARG A 11 10.26 -1.43 1.06
N VAL A 12 9.00 -1.03 0.97
CA VAL A 12 8.50 0.27 1.45
C VAL A 12 7.36 0.01 2.42
N ALA A 13 7.48 0.55 3.63
CA ALA A 13 6.43 0.47 4.62
C ALA A 13 5.25 1.37 4.22
N VAL A 14 4.04 0.84 4.33
CA VAL A 14 2.80 1.59 4.18
C VAL A 14 2.49 2.18 5.55
N VAL A 15 2.75 3.48 5.69
CA VAL A 15 2.46 4.20 6.94
C VAL A 15 1.02 4.71 6.87
N ALA A 16 0.13 4.19 7.71
CA ALA A 16 -1.31 4.48 7.60
C ALA A 16 -1.63 6.00 7.53
N SER A 17 -0.87 6.85 8.21
CA SER A 17 -1.07 8.32 8.18
C SER A 17 -0.69 8.98 6.86
N GLN A 18 0.29 8.44 6.12
CA GLN A 18 0.73 9.01 4.83
C GLN A 18 -0.01 8.43 3.63
N TRP A 19 -0.61 7.25 3.80
CA TRP A 19 -1.26 6.48 2.74
C TRP A 19 -2.75 6.30 3.02
N CYS A 20 -3.32 7.07 3.96
CA CYS A 20 -4.74 6.99 4.27
C CYS A 20 -5.53 7.37 3.01
N ASP A 21 -6.48 6.51 2.63
CA ASP A 21 -7.26 6.61 1.40
C ASP A 21 -6.46 6.55 0.08
N ALA A 22 -5.21 6.05 0.12
CA ALA A 22 -4.41 5.87 -1.08
C ALA A 22 -4.80 4.58 -1.83
N PHE A 23 -5.03 4.75 -3.13
CA PHE A 23 -5.15 3.68 -4.11
C PHE A 23 -3.85 3.53 -4.89
N GLY A 24 -3.32 2.30 -4.95
CA GLY A 24 -2.11 1.96 -5.68
C GLY A 24 -2.44 1.23 -6.97
N VAL A 25 -1.79 1.62 -8.07
CA VAL A 25 -1.85 0.88 -9.35
C VAL A 25 -0.45 0.52 -9.78
N VAL A 26 -0.18 -0.76 -10.05
CA VAL A 26 1.12 -1.20 -10.56
C VAL A 26 1.22 -0.82 -12.03
N THR A 27 2.10 0.13 -12.36
CA THR A 27 2.28 0.58 -13.74
C THR A 27 3.43 -0.15 -14.43
N ARG A 28 4.34 -0.78 -13.67
CA ARG A 28 5.44 -1.57 -14.20
C ARG A 28 5.89 -2.66 -13.23
N GLY A 29 6.17 -3.84 -13.77
CA GLY A 29 6.77 -4.93 -13.01
C GLY A 29 5.76 -5.69 -12.16
N ARG A 30 6.22 -6.14 -10.98
CA ARG A 30 5.42 -6.90 -10.01
C ARG A 30 5.68 -6.35 -8.62
N VAL A 31 4.64 -6.31 -7.79
CA VAL A 31 4.72 -5.87 -6.39
C VAL A 31 4.02 -6.87 -5.51
N GLN A 32 4.72 -7.36 -4.50
CA GLN A 32 4.16 -8.20 -3.46
C GLN A 32 3.65 -7.32 -2.32
N LEU A 33 2.41 -7.59 -1.88
CA LEU A 33 1.90 -7.01 -0.65
C LEU A 33 2.45 -7.78 0.54
N GLU A 34 2.82 -7.10 1.61
CA GLU A 34 3.10 -7.71 2.91
C GLU A 34 1.94 -7.38 3.84
N LEU A 35 1.41 -8.40 4.51
CA LEU A 35 0.28 -8.24 5.43
C LEU A 35 0.75 -7.80 6.83
N ARG A 36 -0.18 -7.41 7.69
CA ARG A 36 0.10 -6.92 9.05
C ARG A 36 0.92 -7.90 9.89
N ASP A 37 0.72 -9.19 9.69
CA ASP A 37 1.43 -10.25 10.41
C ASP A 37 2.86 -10.48 9.89
N GLY A 38 3.30 -9.72 8.88
CA GLY A 38 4.59 -9.89 8.23
C GLY A 38 4.58 -10.95 7.12
N GLU A 39 3.45 -11.64 6.96
CA GLU A 39 3.31 -12.69 5.96
C GLU A 39 3.33 -12.14 4.52
N PRO A 40 3.97 -12.87 3.59
CA PRO A 40 3.94 -12.55 2.17
C PRO A 40 2.51 -12.69 1.63
N GLY A 41 1.93 -11.58 1.22
CA GLY A 41 0.64 -11.51 0.57
C GLY A 41 0.73 -11.70 -0.95
N PRO A 42 -0.38 -11.42 -1.67
CA PRO A 42 -0.47 -11.63 -3.11
C PRO A 42 0.53 -10.76 -3.89
N VAL A 43 0.98 -11.30 -5.01
CA VAL A 43 1.83 -10.59 -5.98
C VAL A 43 0.95 -9.97 -7.06
N LEU A 44 0.99 -8.65 -7.15
CA LEU A 44 0.25 -7.86 -8.10
C LEU A 44 1.10 -7.58 -9.35
N GLY A 45 0.54 -7.90 -10.51
CA GLY A 45 1.13 -7.64 -11.82
C GLY A 45 0.84 -6.22 -12.31
N ARG A 46 1.35 -5.90 -13.51
CA ARG A 46 1.03 -4.66 -14.21
C ARG A 46 -0.48 -4.50 -14.36
N ASP A 47 -0.95 -3.26 -14.21
CA ASP A 47 -2.34 -2.82 -14.31
C ASP A 47 -3.25 -3.32 -13.17
N ALA A 48 -2.71 -4.05 -12.19
CA ALA A 48 -3.42 -4.37 -10.96
C ALA A 48 -3.56 -3.13 -10.06
N GLY A 49 -4.79 -2.86 -9.65
CA GLY A 49 -5.15 -1.83 -8.67
C GLY A 49 -5.43 -2.43 -7.28
N PHE A 50 -5.05 -1.73 -6.23
CA PHE A 50 -5.27 -2.18 -4.86
C PHE A 50 -5.43 -1.00 -3.89
N TRP A 51 -6.27 -1.22 -2.88
CA TRP A 51 -6.46 -0.28 -1.78
C TRP A 51 -5.45 -0.55 -0.66
N LEU A 52 -4.86 0.52 -0.12
CA LEU A 52 -3.98 0.45 1.04
C LEU A 52 -4.75 0.55 2.37
N ARG A 53 -5.96 1.14 2.33
CA ARG A 53 -6.87 1.21 3.49
C ARG A 53 -7.63 -0.11 3.66
N GLY A 54 -7.75 -0.58 4.91
CA GLY A 54 -8.67 -1.66 5.29
C GLY A 54 -8.30 -3.06 4.80
N THR A 55 -7.25 -3.21 3.99
CA THR A 55 -6.83 -4.49 3.38
C THR A 55 -5.79 -5.26 4.18
N GLY A 56 -5.33 -4.72 5.32
CA GLY A 56 -4.31 -5.36 6.14
C GLY A 56 -2.90 -5.30 5.55
N VAL A 57 -2.66 -4.48 4.51
CA VAL A 57 -1.33 -4.28 3.92
C VAL A 57 -0.48 -3.39 4.82
N ARG A 58 0.73 -3.86 5.15
CA ARG A 58 1.75 -3.17 5.95
C ARG A 58 2.92 -2.68 5.11
N ALA A 59 3.26 -3.39 4.03
CA ALA A 59 4.36 -2.99 3.17
C ALA A 59 4.15 -3.42 1.72
N LEU A 60 4.88 -2.75 0.83
CA LEU A 60 5.03 -3.13 -0.56
C LEU A 60 6.46 -3.62 -0.77
N ARG A 61 6.61 -4.79 -1.36
CA ARG A 61 7.90 -5.39 -1.67
C ARG A 61 8.01 -5.65 -3.17
N ASN A 62 9.18 -5.42 -3.76
CA ASN A 62 9.46 -5.86 -5.11
C ASN A 62 10.11 -7.25 -5.07
N PRO A 63 9.41 -8.33 -5.45
CA PRO A 63 9.97 -9.68 -5.42
C PRO A 63 10.96 -9.94 -6.57
N GLY A 64 10.97 -9.08 -7.60
CA GLY A 64 11.83 -9.24 -8.76
C GLY A 64 13.17 -8.53 -8.62
N ARG A 65 14.05 -8.74 -9.61
CA ARG A 65 15.33 -8.03 -9.73
C ARG A 65 15.19 -6.67 -10.44
N ARG A 66 14.14 -6.49 -11.24
CA ARG A 66 13.89 -5.26 -12.02
C ARG A 66 13.06 -4.28 -11.21
N THR A 67 13.28 -2.98 -11.42
CA THR A 67 12.50 -1.93 -10.76
C THR A 67 11.01 -2.03 -11.11
N ALA A 68 10.17 -2.10 -10.08
CA ALA A 68 8.72 -1.99 -10.17
C ALA A 68 8.28 -0.54 -9.96
N ARG A 69 7.19 -0.14 -10.60
CA ARG A 69 6.58 1.18 -10.42
C ARG A 69 5.13 1.04 -10.03
N VAL A 70 4.74 1.81 -9.01
CA VAL A 70 3.36 1.93 -8.54
C VAL A 70 2.96 3.39 -8.59
N ARG A 71 1.83 3.67 -9.23
CA ARG A 71 1.21 4.99 -9.21
C ARG A 71 0.30 5.07 -7.98
N ILE A 72 0.55 6.05 -7.13
CA ILE A 72 -0.22 6.27 -5.91
C ILE A 72 -1.16 7.44 -6.12
N ILE A 73 -2.44 7.13 -5.99
CA ILE A 73 -3.56 8.04 -6.09
C ILE A 73 -4.12 8.17 -4.67
N ALA A 74 -3.66 9.19 -3.96
CA ALA A 74 -4.29 9.61 -2.71
C ALA A 74 -5.14 10.84 -3.02
N PRO A 75 -6.35 10.98 -2.43
CA PRO A 75 -7.01 12.26 -2.38
C PRO A 75 -6.06 13.27 -1.73
N GLU A 76 -5.96 14.49 -2.29
CA GLU A 76 -5.19 15.56 -1.64
C GLU A 76 -5.68 15.70 -0.21
N ALA A 77 -4.73 15.86 0.73
CA ALA A 77 -4.96 15.86 2.16
C ALA A 77 -6.03 16.88 2.55
N ARG A 78 -7.30 16.46 2.51
CA ARG A 78 -8.21 16.83 3.58
C ARG A 78 -7.63 16.12 4.80
N THR A 79 -7.33 16.90 5.82
CA THR A 79 -7.00 16.47 7.17
C THR A 79 -8.17 15.69 7.75
N VAL A 80 -8.54 14.58 7.13
CA VAL A 80 -9.39 13.57 7.73
C VAL A 80 -8.44 12.87 8.68
N THR A 81 -8.50 13.28 9.94
CA THR A 81 -8.02 12.44 11.03
C THR A 81 -8.58 11.05 10.76
N CYS A 82 -7.73 10.12 10.34
CA CYS A 82 -8.07 8.72 10.26
C CYS A 82 -8.29 8.25 11.69
N ARG A 83 -9.45 8.62 12.23
CA ARG A 83 -9.96 8.18 13.51
C ARG A 83 -10.17 6.69 13.31
N SER A 84 -9.32 5.90 13.96
CA SER A 84 -9.64 4.50 14.25
C SER A 84 -11.10 4.46 14.70
N PRO A 85 -11.97 3.61 14.12
CA PRO A 85 -13.25 3.37 14.75
C PRO A 85 -12.92 2.81 16.13
N ASN A 86 -13.17 3.62 17.15
CA ASN A 86 -13.00 3.23 18.53
C ASN A 86 -13.74 1.89 18.72
N GLY A 87 -13.03 0.89 19.24
CA GLY A 87 -13.67 -0.28 19.82
C GLY A 87 -14.76 0.20 20.78
N GLY A 88 -15.96 -0.36 20.61
CA GLY A 88 -17.17 0.08 21.27
C GLY A 88 -17.07 0.06 22.79
N GLY A 89 -17.77 1.01 23.41
CA GLY A 89 -18.19 0.91 24.81
C GLY A 89 -19.46 0.07 24.95
N THR A 90 -19.86 -0.12 26.21
CA THR A 90 -21.00 -0.91 26.76
C THR A 90 -20.74 -2.41 26.84
N THR A 91 -20.76 -3.08 28.01
CA THR A 91 -21.44 -2.82 29.30
C THR A 91 -20.61 -3.38 30.44
#